data_AF-T0ZC32-F1
#
_entry.id   AF-T0ZC32-F1
#
_cell.length_a   1.000
_cell.length_b   1.000
_cell.length_c   1.000
_cell.angle_alpha   90.00
_cell.angle_beta   90.00
_cell.angle_gamma   90.00
#
_symmetry.space_group_name_H-M   'P 1'
#
loop_
_entity.id
_entity.type
_entity.pdbx_description
1 polymer ?
#
loop_
_entity_poly.entity_id
_entity_poly.type
_entity_poly.pdbx_seq_one_letter_code
_entity_poly.pdbx_strand_id
1 'polypeptide(L)'
;TAHTTSASVLDEKKIYSMESRTFRPEKGGINPREAANFHFENVVDVIWKAISQSGFSSGDLQLIGFSKGPGLPPSLKITAVAARALALKLNIPIVGVNHPLGHIEIGRRETGSVDPVMLYVSGGNTQIIAHRKGRYRVLGETLDIGIGNLLDKIARDMGYAFPGGPE
;
A
#
# COMPACT_ATOMS: atom_id res chain seq x y z
N THR A 1 -1.41 -1.08 -3.69
CA THR A 1 -2.90 -1.03 -3.72
C THR A 1 -3.47 0.00 -4.69
N ALA A 2 -2.77 1.11 -4.95
CA ALA A 2 -3.16 2.11 -5.95
C ALA A 2 -2.01 2.35 -6.95
N HIS A 3 -1.27 3.47 -6.82
CA HIS A 3 -0.17 3.85 -7.71
C HIS A 3 1.15 3.15 -7.42
N THR A 4 1.35 2.70 -6.19
CA THR A 4 2.67 2.22 -5.73
C THR A 4 2.73 0.71 -5.65
N THR A 5 3.72 0.14 -6.33
CA THR A 5 4.19 -1.24 -6.20
C THR A 5 5.32 -1.24 -5.18
N SER A 6 5.20 -2.00 -4.10
CA SER A 6 6.19 -2.00 -3.01
C SER A 6 6.35 -3.38 -2.41
N ALA A 7 7.55 -3.69 -1.94
CA ALA A 7 7.87 -4.88 -1.17
C ALA A 7 8.86 -4.51 -0.06
N SER A 8 8.75 -5.18 1.09
CA SER A 8 9.63 -4.98 2.24
C SER A 8 9.95 -6.30 2.93
N VAL A 9 11.11 -6.35 3.58
CA VAL A 9 11.50 -7.43 4.49
C VAL A 9 11.65 -6.84 5.89
N LEU A 10 10.94 -7.41 6.86
CA LEU A 10 10.93 -6.93 8.24
C LEU A 10 10.71 -8.09 9.22
N ASP A 11 11.09 -7.86 10.47
CA ASP A 11 10.74 -8.69 11.61
C ASP A 11 10.15 -7.84 12.74
N GLU A 12 9.98 -8.46 13.92
CA GLU A 12 9.50 -7.82 15.14
C GLU A 12 10.37 -6.64 15.59
N LYS A 13 11.66 -6.66 15.28
CA LYS A 13 12.65 -5.68 15.76
C LYS A 13 12.83 -4.54 14.78
N LYS A 14 13.01 -4.81 13.49
CA LYS A 14 13.27 -3.78 12.49
C LYS A 14 12.74 -4.09 11.09
N ILE A 15 12.77 -3.06 10.25
CA ILE A 15 12.58 -3.14 8.81
C ILE A 15 13.97 -3.20 8.18
N TYR A 16 14.27 -4.26 7.42
CA TYR A 16 15.58 -4.47 6.81
C TYR A 16 15.69 -3.81 5.44
N SER A 17 14.60 -3.82 4.68
CA SER A 17 14.56 -3.23 3.35
C SER A 17 13.13 -2.85 2.97
N MET A 18 13.03 -1.87 2.06
CA MET A 18 11.78 -1.49 1.41
C MET A 18 12.11 -0.93 0.03
N GLU A 19 11.66 -1.61 -1.01
CA GLU A 19 11.78 -1.12 -2.40
C GLU A 19 10.39 -0.73 -2.89
N SER A 20 10.28 0.46 -3.47
CA SER A 20 9.00 0.97 -3.98
C SER A 20 9.17 1.64 -5.32
N ARG A 21 8.21 1.39 -6.22
CA ARG A 21 8.08 2.07 -7.49
C ARG A 21 6.67 2.63 -7.60
N THR A 22 6.57 3.90 -7.98
CA THR A 22 5.28 4.60 -8.06
C THR A 22 4.94 4.95 -9.49
N PHE A 23 3.78 4.49 -9.94
CA PHE A 23 3.19 4.87 -11.21
C PHE A 23 2.83 6.35 -11.17
N ARG A 24 3.35 7.12 -12.14
CA ARG A 24 3.06 8.54 -12.32
C ARG A 24 2.37 8.70 -13.69
N PRO A 25 1.03 8.85 -13.75
CA PRO A 25 0.36 9.09 -15.01
C PRO A 25 0.78 10.45 -15.59
N GLU A 26 1.08 10.48 -16.89
CA GLU A 26 1.47 11.72 -17.58
C GLU A 26 0.33 12.73 -17.67
N LYS A 27 -0.92 12.26 -17.71
CA LYS A 27 -2.13 13.09 -17.79
C LYS A 27 -3.28 12.47 -17.00
N GLY A 28 -4.07 13.31 -16.33
CA GLY A 28 -5.33 12.93 -15.70
C GLY A 28 -5.19 12.28 -14.33
N GLY A 29 -6.18 11.46 -13.95
CA GLY A 29 -6.20 10.69 -12.72
C GLY A 29 -5.74 9.24 -12.92
N ILE A 30 -5.88 8.39 -11.90
CA ILE A 30 -5.46 7.00 -12.00
C ILE A 30 -6.31 6.21 -13.01
N ASN A 31 -5.69 5.75 -14.10
CA ASN A 31 -6.26 4.75 -14.97
C ASN A 31 -6.01 3.35 -14.37
N PRO A 32 -7.07 2.58 -13.98
CA PRO A 32 -6.88 1.29 -13.32
C PRO A 32 -6.11 0.26 -14.17
N ARG A 33 -6.21 0.33 -15.50
CA ARG A 33 -5.51 -0.61 -16.39
C ARG A 33 -4.02 -0.28 -16.47
N GLU A 34 -3.67 0.99 -16.64
CA GLU A 34 -2.26 1.42 -16.69
C GLU A 34 -1.57 1.17 -15.36
N ALA A 35 -2.23 1.51 -14.23
CA ALA A 35 -1.70 1.20 -12.91
C ALA A 35 -1.46 -0.30 -12.74
N ALA A 36 -2.39 -1.14 -13.19
CA ALA A 36 -2.21 -2.59 -13.15
C ALA A 36 -1.03 -3.06 -14.02
N ASN A 37 -0.90 -2.59 -15.26
CA ASN A 37 0.26 -2.93 -16.10
C ASN A 37 1.58 -2.54 -15.43
N PHE A 38 1.62 -1.35 -14.82
CA PHE A 38 2.79 -0.93 -14.03
C PHE A 38 3.07 -1.88 -12.85
N HIS A 39 2.05 -2.34 -12.11
CA HIS A 39 2.26 -3.37 -11.08
C HIS A 39 2.83 -4.66 -11.70
N PHE A 40 2.28 -5.12 -12.82
CA PHE A 40 2.71 -6.35 -13.47
C PHE A 40 4.18 -6.30 -13.90
N GLU A 41 4.60 -5.20 -14.49
CA GLU A 41 5.99 -4.99 -14.96
C GLU A 41 6.99 -4.90 -13.80
N ASN A 42 6.56 -4.40 -12.64
CA ASN A 42 7.47 -4.04 -11.55
C ASN A 42 7.44 -4.99 -10.35
N VAL A 43 6.36 -5.78 -10.16
CA VAL A 43 6.14 -6.55 -8.91
C VAL A 43 7.26 -7.55 -8.63
N VAL A 44 7.78 -8.23 -9.65
CA VAL A 44 8.85 -9.21 -9.49
C VAL A 44 10.16 -8.52 -9.11
N ASP A 45 10.50 -7.43 -9.79
CA ASP A 45 11.74 -6.67 -9.52
C ASP A 45 11.75 -6.09 -8.11
N VAL A 46 10.66 -5.44 -7.67
CA VAL A 46 10.62 -4.86 -6.32
C VAL A 46 10.74 -5.92 -5.22
N ILE A 47 10.15 -7.10 -5.41
CA ILE A 47 10.26 -8.21 -4.45
C ILE A 47 11.71 -8.67 -4.35
N TRP A 48 12.37 -8.96 -5.48
CA TRP A 48 13.73 -9.47 -5.47
C TRP A 48 14.74 -8.44 -4.97
N LYS A 49 14.55 -7.17 -5.31
CA LYS A 49 15.36 -6.08 -4.75
C LYS A 49 15.19 -5.95 -3.26
N ALA A 50 13.96 -5.99 -2.74
CA ALA A 50 13.73 -5.95 -1.30
C ALA A 50 14.42 -7.13 -0.59
N ILE A 51 14.31 -8.35 -1.11
CA ILE A 51 15.01 -9.51 -0.55
C ILE A 51 16.54 -9.30 -0.61
N SER A 52 17.08 -8.92 -1.77
CA SER A 52 18.52 -8.69 -1.93
C SER A 52 19.07 -7.60 -1.02
N GLN A 53 18.36 -6.49 -0.85
CA GLN A 53 18.77 -5.37 0.01
C GLN A 53 18.64 -5.71 1.51
N SER A 54 17.82 -6.70 1.86
CA SER A 54 17.60 -7.08 3.27
C SER A 54 18.80 -7.78 3.92
N GLY A 55 19.70 -8.33 3.11
CA GLY A 55 20.80 -9.19 3.55
C GLY A 55 20.39 -10.63 3.86
N PHE A 56 19.11 -10.98 3.70
CA PHE A 56 18.61 -12.35 3.84
C PHE A 56 18.51 -13.06 2.49
N SER A 57 18.63 -14.38 2.53
CA SER A 57 18.27 -15.23 1.41
C SER A 57 16.75 -15.42 1.36
N SER A 58 16.22 -15.80 0.20
CA SER A 58 14.80 -16.13 0.08
C SER A 58 14.38 -17.33 0.95
N GLY A 59 15.31 -18.18 1.37
CA GLY A 59 15.04 -19.32 2.25
C GLY A 59 14.87 -18.94 3.72
N ASP A 60 15.29 -17.73 4.11
CA ASP A 60 15.15 -17.23 5.48
C ASP A 60 13.76 -16.64 5.75
N LEU A 61 12.96 -16.42 4.70
CA LEU A 61 11.62 -15.86 4.80
C LEU A 61 10.65 -16.87 5.41
N GLN A 62 9.89 -16.46 6.41
CA GLN A 62 8.99 -17.36 7.15
C GLN A 62 7.49 -17.13 6.85
N LEU A 63 7.14 -15.97 6.29
CA LEU A 63 5.76 -15.56 6.06
C LEU A 63 5.69 -14.57 4.89
N ILE A 64 4.63 -14.64 4.09
CA ILE A 64 4.31 -13.61 3.09
C ILE A 64 3.02 -12.90 3.47
N GLY A 65 3.13 -11.61 3.77
CA GLY A 65 1.99 -10.70 3.85
C GLY A 65 1.76 -10.00 2.51
N PHE A 66 0.51 -9.88 2.08
CA PHE A 66 0.17 -9.09 0.89
C PHE A 66 -1.07 -8.24 1.11
N SER A 67 -1.13 -7.05 0.50
CA SER A 67 -2.31 -6.20 0.58
C SER A 67 -3.49 -6.84 -0.15
N LYS A 68 -4.49 -7.33 0.60
CA LYS A 68 -5.72 -7.92 0.06
C LYS A 68 -6.76 -6.87 -0.32
N GLY A 69 -6.69 -5.69 0.27
CA GLY A 69 -7.55 -4.55 -0.03
C GLY A 69 -7.82 -3.67 1.20
N PRO A 70 -8.62 -2.60 1.06
CA PRO A 70 -9.20 -2.08 -0.18
C PRO A 70 -8.15 -1.54 -1.17
N GLY A 71 -8.56 -1.37 -2.43
CA GLY A 71 -7.69 -0.89 -3.52
C GLY A 71 -8.30 -1.17 -4.89
N LEU A 72 -7.53 -0.87 -5.94
CA LEU A 72 -7.99 -1.10 -7.32
C LEU A 72 -8.05 -2.60 -7.63
N PRO A 73 -9.20 -3.15 -8.06
CA PRO A 73 -9.33 -4.57 -8.37
C PRO A 73 -8.25 -5.15 -9.30
N PRO A 74 -7.86 -4.51 -10.42
CA PRO A 74 -6.83 -5.07 -11.29
C PRO A 74 -5.44 -5.06 -10.64
N SER A 75 -5.08 -4.02 -9.88
CA SER A 75 -3.83 -3.97 -9.11
C SER A 75 -3.79 -5.04 -8.00
N LEU A 76 -4.88 -5.21 -7.26
CA LEU A 76 -4.98 -6.21 -6.19
C LEU A 76 -4.83 -7.64 -6.73
N LYS A 77 -5.37 -7.93 -7.91
CA LYS A 77 -5.19 -9.25 -8.56
C LYS A 77 -3.71 -9.55 -8.81
N ILE A 78 -2.95 -8.59 -9.32
CA ILE A 78 -1.52 -8.78 -9.61
C ILE A 78 -0.74 -9.04 -8.33
N THR A 79 -0.95 -8.21 -7.30
CA THR A 79 -0.30 -8.42 -6.00
C THR A 79 -0.65 -9.78 -5.39
N ALA A 80 -1.91 -10.19 -5.47
CA ALA A 80 -2.34 -11.48 -4.94
C ALA A 80 -1.73 -12.67 -5.69
N VAL A 81 -1.62 -12.61 -7.02
CA VAL A 81 -0.99 -13.65 -7.83
C VAL A 81 0.50 -13.74 -7.52
N ALA A 82 1.22 -12.61 -7.50
CA ALA A 82 2.64 -12.58 -7.19
C ALA A 82 2.94 -13.15 -5.79
N ALA A 83 2.17 -12.74 -4.78
CA ALA A 83 2.32 -13.24 -3.41
C ALA A 83 2.06 -14.75 -3.30
N ARG A 84 1.01 -15.26 -3.94
CA ARG A 84 0.70 -16.71 -3.95
C ARG A 84 1.78 -17.52 -4.67
N ALA A 85 2.26 -17.03 -5.81
CA ALA A 85 3.34 -17.69 -6.55
C ALA A 85 4.62 -17.77 -5.72
N LEU A 86 4.98 -16.69 -5.02
CA LEU A 86 6.14 -16.66 -4.13
C LEU A 86 5.96 -17.60 -2.94
N ALA A 87 4.79 -17.61 -2.30
CA ALA A 87 4.47 -18.52 -1.19
C ALA A 87 4.58 -19.99 -1.59
N LEU A 88 4.05 -20.35 -2.76
CA LEU A 88 4.16 -21.70 -3.31
C LEU A 88 5.61 -22.07 -3.62
N LYS A 89 6.39 -21.14 -4.22
CA LYS A 89 7.81 -21.38 -4.54
C LYS A 89 8.66 -21.61 -3.30
N LEU A 90 8.44 -20.82 -2.24
CA LEU A 90 9.20 -20.90 -1.00
C LEU A 90 8.63 -21.93 -0.01
N ASN A 91 7.43 -22.46 -0.28
CA ASN A 91 6.68 -23.35 0.60
C ASN A 91 6.47 -22.76 2.01
N ILE A 92 6.04 -21.50 2.07
CA ILE A 92 5.80 -20.79 3.34
C ILE A 92 4.37 -20.22 3.44
N PRO A 93 3.85 -19.99 4.65
CA PRO A 93 2.51 -19.43 4.86
C PRO A 93 2.32 -18.07 4.17
N ILE A 94 1.06 -17.79 3.82
CA ILE A 94 0.64 -16.52 3.20
C ILE A 94 -0.60 -15.95 3.91
N VAL A 95 -0.59 -14.65 4.18
CA VAL A 95 -1.69 -13.93 4.82
C VAL A 95 -2.08 -12.68 4.02
N GLY A 96 -3.38 -12.52 3.81
CA GLY A 96 -3.94 -11.31 3.21
C GLY A 96 -4.15 -10.22 4.27
N VAL A 97 -3.54 -9.06 4.06
CA VAL A 97 -3.52 -7.93 4.99
C VAL A 97 -4.47 -6.83 4.51
N ASN A 98 -5.18 -6.20 5.46
CA ASN A 98 -6.00 -5.03 5.20
C ASN A 98 -5.11 -3.78 5.02
N HIS A 99 -5.34 -3.00 3.97
CA HIS A 99 -4.45 -1.90 3.59
C HIS A 99 -4.41 -0.74 4.60
N PRO A 100 -5.54 -0.15 5.04
CA PRO A 100 -5.56 0.82 6.14
C PRO A 100 -4.93 0.28 7.42
N LEU A 101 -5.16 -0.99 7.76
CA LEU A 101 -4.53 -1.62 8.93
C LEU A 101 -3.00 -1.56 8.84
N GLY A 102 -2.43 -1.77 7.65
CA GLY A 102 -1.00 -1.61 7.42
C GLY A 102 -0.49 -0.22 7.79
N HIS A 103 -1.22 0.84 7.43
CA HIS A 103 -0.87 2.22 7.80
C HIS A 103 -1.00 2.47 9.30
N ILE A 104 -2.02 1.92 9.96
CA ILE A 104 -2.19 2.06 11.42
C ILE A 104 -1.02 1.39 12.15
N GLU A 105 -0.76 0.11 11.86
CA GLU A 105 0.22 -0.66 12.62
C GLU A 105 1.66 -0.20 12.37
N ILE A 106 2.00 0.23 11.13
CA ILE A 106 3.32 0.80 10.89
C ILE A 106 3.49 2.14 11.61
N GLY A 107 2.47 3.00 11.61
CA GLY A 107 2.51 4.27 12.36
C GLY A 107 2.61 4.04 13.87
N ARG A 108 1.87 3.07 14.41
CA ARG A 108 1.96 2.66 15.82
C ARG A 108 3.37 2.18 16.18
N ARG A 109 3.95 1.31 15.36
CA ARG A 109 5.32 0.81 15.54
C ARG A 109 6.34 1.95 15.57
N GLU A 110 6.35 2.81 14.56
CA GLU A 110 7.37 3.86 14.42
C GLU A 110 7.24 4.97 15.46
N THR A 111 6.03 5.23 15.97
CA THR A 111 5.78 6.28 16.96
C THR A 111 5.71 5.79 18.40
N GLY A 112 5.60 4.48 18.63
CA GLY A 112 5.33 3.92 19.96
C GLY A 112 3.90 4.16 20.47
N SER A 113 2.98 4.58 19.60
CA SER A 113 1.58 4.83 19.98
C SER A 113 0.85 3.55 20.36
N VAL A 114 0.33 3.48 21.60
CA VAL A 114 -0.29 2.26 22.14
C VAL A 114 -1.69 2.01 21.58
N ASP A 115 -2.58 2.99 21.59
CA ASP A 115 -3.96 2.85 21.07
C ASP A 115 -4.44 4.18 20.44
N PRO A 116 -3.92 4.55 19.25
CA PRO A 116 -4.21 5.85 18.66
C PRO A 116 -5.57 5.88 17.94
N VAL A 117 -6.14 7.08 17.86
CA VAL A 117 -7.10 7.42 16.81
C VAL A 117 -6.30 7.80 15.57
N MET A 118 -6.54 7.09 14.47
CA MET A 118 -5.88 7.32 13.19
C MET A 118 -6.74 8.21 12.30
N LEU A 119 -6.14 9.28 11.78
CA LEU A 119 -6.66 10.03 10.65
C LEU A 119 -6.05 9.45 9.35
N TYR A 120 -6.82 8.67 8.61
CA TYR A 120 -6.40 8.06 7.35
C TYR A 120 -6.78 8.96 6.17
N VAL A 121 -5.78 9.64 5.63
CA VAL A 121 -5.93 10.56 4.49
C VAL A 121 -5.08 10.06 3.34
N SER A 122 -5.73 9.73 2.22
CA SER A 122 -5.09 9.29 0.98
C SER A 122 -5.78 9.96 -0.21
N GLY A 123 -5.36 9.63 -1.45
CA GLY A 123 -6.05 10.09 -2.65
C GLY A 123 -7.55 9.79 -2.60
N GLY A 124 -7.93 8.55 -2.32
CA GLY A 124 -9.33 8.11 -2.32
C GLY A 124 -9.97 8.00 -0.94
N ASN A 125 -9.23 8.19 0.15
CA ASN A 125 -9.73 7.93 1.50
C ASN A 125 -9.60 9.16 2.38
N THR A 126 -10.64 9.40 3.17
CA THR A 126 -10.62 10.34 4.29
C THR A 126 -11.46 9.71 5.38
N GLN A 127 -10.79 9.10 6.35
CA GLN A 127 -11.43 8.27 7.38
C GLN A 127 -10.81 8.55 8.75
N ILE A 128 -11.63 8.54 9.79
CA ILE A 128 -11.21 8.53 11.19
C ILE A 128 -11.41 7.11 11.70
N ILE A 129 -10.32 6.45 12.11
CA ILE A 129 -10.33 5.03 12.47
C ILE A 129 -9.78 4.89 13.90
N ALA A 130 -10.45 4.11 14.74
CA ALA A 130 -9.99 3.82 16.10
C ALA A 130 -10.25 2.36 16.47
N HIS A 131 -9.42 1.82 17.36
CA HIS A 131 -9.67 0.49 17.92
C HIS A 131 -10.83 0.55 18.93
N ARG A 132 -11.84 -0.30 18.73
CA ARG A 132 -13.02 -0.36 19.61
C ARG A 132 -13.66 -1.73 19.58
N LYS A 133 -13.82 -2.34 20.77
CA LYS A 133 -14.37 -3.69 20.96
C LYS A 133 -13.56 -4.76 20.19
N GLY A 134 -12.22 -4.71 20.32
CA GLY A 134 -11.32 -5.72 19.77
C GLY A 134 -11.10 -5.67 18.25
N ARG A 135 -11.55 -4.61 17.56
CA ARG A 135 -11.35 -4.40 16.12
C ARG A 135 -11.22 -2.92 15.81
N TYR A 136 -10.51 -2.58 14.73
CA TYR A 136 -10.54 -1.22 14.19
C TYR A 136 -11.90 -0.91 13.57
N ARG A 137 -12.41 0.29 13.86
CA ARG A 137 -13.68 0.79 13.37
C ARG A 137 -13.49 2.17 12.75
N VAL A 138 -14.13 2.37 11.61
CA VAL A 138 -14.32 3.70 11.03
C VAL A 138 -15.36 4.42 11.88
N LEU A 139 -14.96 5.54 12.47
CA LEU A 139 -15.82 6.42 13.28
C LEU A 139 -16.51 7.48 12.42
N GLY A 140 -15.85 7.90 11.35
CA GLY A 140 -16.37 8.83 10.36
C GLY A 140 -15.54 8.76 9.09
N GLU A 141 -16.15 9.10 7.96
CA GLU A 141 -15.51 9.12 6.65
C GLU A 141 -16.13 10.17 5.73
N THR A 142 -15.43 10.49 4.65
CA THR A 142 -16.01 11.29 3.56
C THR A 142 -17.24 10.58 2.97
N LEU A 143 -18.26 11.35 2.60
CA LEU A 143 -19.48 10.86 1.96
C LEU A 143 -19.43 10.98 0.44
N ASP A 144 -18.44 11.67 -0.11
CA ASP A 144 -18.30 11.95 -1.54
C ASP A 144 -16.90 11.58 -2.07
N ILE A 145 -15.96 12.51 -2.04
CA ILE A 145 -14.60 12.35 -2.54
C ILE A 145 -13.61 12.45 -1.38
N GLY A 146 -12.55 11.64 -1.45
CA GLY A 146 -11.40 11.81 -0.56
C GLY A 146 -10.76 13.17 -0.78
N ILE A 147 -10.27 13.78 0.30
CA ILE A 147 -9.63 15.11 0.24
C ILE A 147 -8.44 15.14 -0.73
N GLY A 148 -7.67 14.05 -0.86
CA GLY A 148 -6.58 13.98 -1.84
C GLY A 148 -7.07 14.10 -3.30
N ASN A 149 -8.17 13.41 -3.64
CA ASN A 149 -8.76 13.51 -4.98
C ASN A 149 -9.45 14.87 -5.22
N LEU A 150 -9.95 15.53 -4.17
CA LEU A 150 -10.41 16.92 -4.28
C LEU A 150 -9.25 17.84 -4.68
N LEU A 151 -8.13 17.75 -3.96
CA LEU A 151 -6.93 18.56 -4.23
C LEU A 151 -6.40 18.31 -5.65
N ASP A 152 -6.27 17.06 -6.07
CA ASP A 152 -5.81 16.72 -7.43
C ASP A 152 -6.75 17.22 -8.53
N LYS A 153 -8.07 17.30 -8.26
CA LYS A 153 -9.03 17.87 -9.21
C LYS A 153 -8.89 19.38 -9.32
N ILE A 154 -8.82 20.08 -8.18
CA ILE A 154 -8.64 21.54 -8.16
C ILE A 154 -7.34 21.91 -8.88
N ALA A 155 -6.23 21.23 -8.56
CA ALA A 155 -4.94 21.48 -9.19
C ALA A 155 -5.01 21.30 -10.71
N ARG A 156 -5.70 20.26 -11.19
CA ARG A 156 -5.91 20.02 -12.62
C ARG A 156 -6.76 21.10 -13.29
N ASP A 157 -7.85 21.52 -12.64
CA ASP A 157 -8.72 22.59 -13.16
C ASP A 157 -7.97 23.94 -13.22
N MET A 158 -6.98 24.13 -12.36
CA MET A 158 -6.05 25.27 -12.38
C MET A 158 -4.87 25.11 -13.35
N GLY A 159 -4.75 23.97 -14.04
CA GLY A 159 -3.70 23.73 -15.03
C GLY A 159 -2.38 23.18 -14.48
N TYR A 160 -2.32 22.76 -13.21
CA TYR A 160 -1.15 22.09 -12.64
C TYR A 160 -1.03 20.63 -13.09
N ALA A 161 0.22 20.14 -13.12
CA ALA A 161 0.53 18.76 -13.43
C ALA A 161 0.22 17.81 -12.26
N PHE A 162 0.15 16.50 -12.52
CA PHE A 162 -0.01 15.48 -11.48
C PHE A 162 1.37 15.05 -10.93
N PRO A 163 1.54 14.84 -9.60
CA PRO A 163 0.57 15.03 -8.52
C PRO A 163 0.36 16.50 -8.17
N GLY A 164 -0.89 16.93 -7.98
CA GLY A 164 -1.21 18.34 -7.78
C GLY A 164 -1.12 18.82 -6.32
N GLY A 165 -1.14 17.89 -5.35
CA GLY A 165 -1.18 18.23 -3.93
C GLY A 165 0.01 19.07 -3.37
N PRO A 166 1.27 18.90 -3.83
CA PRO A 166 2.39 19.70 -3.34
C PRO A 166 2.52 21.12 -3.89
N GLU A 167 1.83 21.44 -4.99
CA GLU A 167 1.84 22.76 -5.64
C GLU A 167 0.80 23.70 -5.02
#